data_AF-A0A087V1X4-F1
#
_entry.id   AF-A0A087V1X4-F1
#
_cell.length_a   1.000
_cell.length_b   1.000
_cell.length_c   1.000
_cell.angle_alpha   90.00
_cell.angle_beta   90.00
_cell.angle_gamma   90.00
#
_symmetry.space_group_name_H-M   'P 1'
#
loop_
_entity.id
_entity.type
_entity.pdbx_description
1 polymer ?
#
loop_
_entity_poly.entity_id
_entity_poly.type
_entity_poly.pdbx_seq_one_letter_code
_entity_poly.pdbx_strand_id
1 'polypeptide(L)' 'MSSSYNCSILSAGVVFLALLRLSVAAYHSQERQDDRLSPVILVPGDGGSQLEAKLDKPEIVHYFCNRKT' A
#
# COMPACT_ATOMS: atom_id res chain seq x y z
N MET A 1 45.11 -23.65 28.22
CA MET A 1 44.00 -22.73 28.53
C MET A 1 43.36 -22.10 27.29
N SER A 2 44.04 -22.10 26.13
CA SER A 2 43.65 -21.23 25.01
C SER A 2 42.63 -21.78 24.01
N SER A 3 42.64 -23.10 23.83
CA SER A 3 41.74 -23.78 22.90
C SER A 3 40.29 -23.78 23.40
N SER A 4 40.09 -23.90 24.72
CA SER A 4 38.76 -23.97 25.32
C SER A 4 38.00 -22.64 25.27
N TYR A 5 38.67 -21.49 25.47
CA TYR A 5 37.98 -20.19 25.40
C TYR A 5 37.51 -19.85 23.97
N ASN A 6 38.27 -20.24 22.95
CA ASN A 6 37.90 -20.02 21.55
C ASN A 6 36.67 -20.84 21.15
N CYS A 7 36.58 -22.09 21.64
CA CYS A 7 35.41 -22.94 21.45
C CYS A 7 34.15 -22.36 22.12
N SER A 8 34.30 -21.83 23.34
CA SER A 8 33.20 -21.18 24.07
C SER A 8 32.76 -19.85 23.45
N ILE A 9 33.69 -19.07 22.89
CA ILE A 9 33.37 -17.82 22.18
C ILE A 9 32.65 -18.14 20.86
N LEU A 10 33.13 -19.14 20.12
CA LEU A 10 32.49 -19.57 18.88
C LEU A 10 31.06 -20.08 19.13
N SER A 11 30.87 -20.91 20.16
CA SER A 11 29.54 -21.42 20.52
C SER A 11 28.60 -20.30 20.98
N ALA A 12 29.07 -19.37 21.82
CA ALA A 12 28.28 -18.21 22.25
C ALA A 12 27.91 -17.29 21.08
N GLY A 13 28.83 -17.05 20.15
CA GLY A 13 28.58 -16.26 18.94
C GLY A 13 27.56 -16.90 18.00
N VAL A 14 27.62 -18.22 17.80
CA VAL A 14 26.64 -18.96 17.00
C VAL A 14 25.26 -18.92 17.66
N VAL A 15 25.19 -19.07 18.98
CA VAL A 15 23.93 -18.96 19.74
C VAL A 15 23.34 -17.55 19.63
N PHE A 16 24.17 -16.50 19.78
CA PHE A 16 23.72 -15.11 19.64
C PHE A 16 23.19 -14.80 18.24
N LEU A 17 23.90 -15.23 17.18
CA LEU A 17 23.43 -15.07 15.80
C LEU A 17 22.15 -15.86 15.53
N ALA A 18 22.00 -17.05 16.10
CA ALA A 18 20.78 -17.84 15.98
C ALA A 18 19.58 -17.16 16.67
N LEU A 19 19.78 -16.61 17.87
CA LEU A 19 18.75 -15.85 18.60
C LEU A 19 18.37 -14.55 17.87
N LEU A 20 19.35 -13.86 17.29
CA LEU A 20 19.12 -12.66 16.48
C LEU A 20 18.31 -12.98 15.23
N ARG A 21 18.55 -14.11 14.57
CA ARG A 21 17.78 -14.54 13.40
C ARG A 21 16.35 -14.91 13.77
N LEU A 22 16.15 -15.60 14.90
CA LEU A 22 14.81 -15.96 15.38
C LEU A 22 14.00 -14.72 15.76
N SER A 23 14.61 -13.76 16.46
CA SER A 23 13.95 -12.51 16.81
C SER A 23 13.59 -11.69 15.56
N VAL A 24 14.51 -11.54 14.60
CA VAL A 24 14.24 -10.86 13.33
C VAL A 24 13.11 -11.54 12.53
N ALA A 25 13.10 -12.87 12.46
CA ALA A 25 12.03 -13.61 11.79
C ALA A 25 10.66 -13.45 12.49
N ALA A 26 10.65 -13.43 13.81
CA ALA A 26 9.45 -13.15 14.60
C ALA A 26 8.94 -11.71 14.39
N TYR A 27 9.84 -10.72 14.35
CA TYR A 27 9.50 -9.33 14.04
C TYR A 27 8.97 -9.15 12.61
N HIS A 28 9.56 -9.83 11.62
CA HIS A 28 9.07 -9.80 10.24
C HIS A 28 7.65 -10.38 10.11
N SER A 29 7.24 -11.24 11.04
CA SER A 29 5.88 -11.80 11.05
C SER A 29 4.82 -10.79 11.50
N GLN A 30 5.22 -9.67 12.12
CA GLN A 30 4.29 -8.69 12.69
C GLN A 30 3.75 -7.69 11.66
N GLU A 31 4.47 -7.40 10.57
CA GLU A 31 4.00 -6.54 9.46
C GLU A 31 3.08 -7.24 8.45
N ARG A 32 2.77 -8.53 8.66
CA ARG A 32 1.67 -9.21 7.96
C ARG A 32 0.36 -9.10 8.73
N GLN A 33 0.16 -8.04 9.50
CA GLN A 33 -1.19 -7.55 9.72
C GLN A 33 -1.63 -6.94 8.39
N ASP A 34 -2.38 -7.73 7.65
CA ASP A 34 -3.29 -7.23 6.63
C ASP A 34 -4.03 -6.05 7.26
N ASP A 35 -3.67 -4.82 6.90
CA ASP A 35 -4.44 -3.61 7.20
C ASP A 35 -5.78 -3.81 6.49
N ARG A 36 -6.66 -4.60 7.13
CA ARG A 36 -7.97 -4.98 6.62
C ARG A 36 -8.89 -3.78 6.73
N LEU A 37 -8.59 -2.76 5.93
CA LEU A 37 -9.44 -1.61 5.73
C LEU A 37 -10.75 -2.13 5.15
N SER A 38 -11.84 -1.72 5.77
CA SER A 38 -13.17 -1.98 5.21
C SER A 38 -13.32 -1.16 3.93
N PRO A 39 -13.85 -1.72 2.84
CA PRO A 39 -14.09 -0.96 1.63
C PRO A 39 -15.09 0.17 1.92
N VAL A 40 -14.76 1.39 1.48
CA VAL A 40 -15.62 2.57 1.61
C VAL A 40 -16.11 2.99 0.23
N ILE A 41 -17.40 3.27 0.13
CA ILE A 41 -18.02 3.81 -1.09
C ILE A 41 -18.28 5.29 -0.87
N LEU A 42 -17.75 6.13 -1.75
CA LEU A 42 -17.99 7.57 -1.73
C LEU A 42 -19.17 7.89 -2.64
N VAL A 43 -20.21 8.48 -2.06
CA VAL A 43 -21.40 8.95 -2.80
C VAL A 43 -21.37 10.48 -2.80
N PRO A 44 -21.16 11.12 -3.96
CA PRO A 44 -21.12 12.58 -4.05
C PRO A 44 -22.52 13.20 -3.92
N GLY A 45 -22.56 14.48 -3.53
CA GLY A 45 -23.78 15.28 -3.54
C GLY A 45 -24.18 15.73 -4.96
N ASP A 46 -25.19 16.59 -5.05
CA ASP A 46 -25.66 17.14 -6.34
C ASP A 46 -24.53 17.92 -7.06
N GLY A 47 -24.34 17.63 -8.35
CA GLY A 47 -23.24 18.17 -9.15
C GLY A 47 -21.82 17.73 -8.71
N GLY A 48 -21.70 16.80 -7.76
CA GLY A 48 -20.41 16.37 -7.19
C GLY A 48 -19.61 15.37 -8.03
N SER A 49 -19.91 15.23 -9.33
CA SER A 49 -19.22 14.33 -10.25
C SER A 49 -19.11 14.93 -11.64
N GLN A 50 -18.04 14.58 -12.34
CA GLN A 50 -17.84 14.98 -13.73
C GLN A 50 -18.91 14.34 -14.62
N LEU A 51 -19.43 15.12 -15.56
CA LEU A 51 -20.40 14.66 -16.56
C LEU A 51 -19.81 14.87 -17.95
N GLU A 52 -19.99 13.87 -18.80
CA GLU A 52 -19.66 13.96 -20.22
C GLU A 52 -20.92 14.19 -21.02
N ALA A 53 -20.82 14.97 -22.11
CA ALA A 53 -21.92 15.27 -23.00
C ALA A 53 -21.55 14.96 -24.45
N LYS A 54 -22.53 14.46 -25.20
CA LYS A 54 -22.46 14.33 -26.66
C LYS A 54 -23.49 15.27 -27.28
N LEU A 55 -23.07 16.05 -28.27
CA LEU A 55 -23.92 17.04 -28.91
C LEU A 55 -24.22 16.63 -30.35
N ASP A 56 -25.51 16.70 -30.72
CA ASP A 56 -25.98 16.70 -32.10
C ASP A 56 -27.27 17.52 -32.20
N LYS A 57 -27.13 18.83 -31.94
CA LYS A 57 -28.29 19.74 -31.82
C LYS A 57 -28.66 20.33 -33.19
N PRO A 58 -29.95 20.26 -33.59
CA PRO A 58 -30.42 20.85 -34.85
C PRO A 58 -30.39 22.38 -34.83
N GLU A 59 -30.67 22.97 -33.67
CA GLU A 59 -30.67 24.42 -33.43
C GLU A 59 -29.79 24.78 -32.22
N ILE A 60 -29.21 25.97 -32.24
CA ILE A 60 -28.36 26.51 -31.17
C ILE A 60 -28.87 27.89 -30.76
N VAL A 61 -28.72 28.19 -29.48
CA VAL A 61 -29.22 29.43 -28.89
C VAL A 61 -28.37 30.66 -29.24
N HIS A 62 -27.06 30.49 -29.41
CA HIS A 62 -26.14 31.54 -29.82
C HIS A 62 -25.09 31.01 -30.80
N TYR A 63 -24.56 31.89 -31.64
CA TYR A 63 -23.65 31.54 -32.75
C TYR A 63 -22.34 30.89 -32.30
N PHE A 64 -21.90 31.12 -31.06
CA PHE A 64 -20.67 30.55 -30.50
C PHE A 64 -20.87 29.16 -29.87
N CYS A 65 -22.11 28.67 -29.77
CA CYS A 65 -22.40 27.35 -29.21
C CYS A 65 -22.12 26.25 -30.26
N ASN A 66 -21.44 25.18 -29.85
CA ASN A 66 -21.21 24.03 -30.72
C ASN A 66 -22.50 23.23 -30.95
N ARG A 67 -22.75 22.88 -32.22
CA ARG A 67 -23.84 21.96 -32.61
C ARG A 67 -23.49 20.51 -32.33
N LYS A 68 -22.21 20.15 -32.48
CA LYS A 68 -21.69 18.78 -32.36
C LYS A 68 -20.40 18.72 -31.55
N THR A 69 -20.31 17.71 -30.69
CA THR A 69 -19.14 17.30 -29.90
C THR A 69 -19.28 15.84 -29.52
#